data_AF-A0A806KG05-F1
#
_entry.id   AF-A0A806KG05-F1
#
_cell.length_a   1.000
_cell.length_b   1.000
_cell.length_c   1.000
_cell.angle_alpha   90.00
_cell.angle_beta   90.00
_cell.angle_gamma   90.00
#
_symmetry.space_group_name_H-M   'P 1'
#
loop_
_entity.id
_entity.type
_entity.pdbx_description
1 polymer ?
#
loop_
_entity_poly.entity_id
_entity_poly.type
_entity_poly.pdbx_seq_one_letter_code
_entity_poly.pdbx_strand_id
1 'polypeptide(L)'
;MLREMLTKKTCDNSTESGFSFSFFCDICGKEWVSPVKQFSGGECSVVENSETLKLLWYTEHSAAFNEAALESHCYHVYCPFCGKWVCKNCFCFEDDEFGGSCKECNGE
;
A
#
# COMPACT_ATOMS: atom_id res chain seq x y z
N MET A 1 16.20 -6.20 3.80
CA MET A 1 15.12 -6.93 3.10
C MET A 1 14.08 -5.90 2.70
N LEU A 2 14.26 -5.23 1.56
CA LEU A 2 13.30 -4.25 1.06
C LEU A 2 12.27 -5.01 0.23
N ARG A 3 11.13 -5.29 0.85
CA ARG A 3 9.99 -5.94 0.20
C ARG A 3 9.52 -5.01 -0.91
N GLU A 4 9.52 -5.52 -2.13
CA GLU A 4 9.34 -4.78 -3.37
C GLU A 4 8.10 -3.88 -3.32
N MET A 5 8.26 -2.61 -3.72
CA MET A 5 7.21 -1.61 -3.70
C MET A 5 6.01 -2.04 -4.54
N LEU A 6 4.83 -2.04 -3.93
CA LEU A 6 3.60 -2.62 -4.45
C LEU A 6 2.93 -1.83 -5.56
N THR A 7 3.03 -0.51 -5.55
CA THR A 7 2.60 0.30 -6.67
C THR A 7 3.70 1.32 -6.84
N LYS A 8 4.06 1.65 -8.08
CA LYS A 8 5.08 2.69 -8.30
C LYS A 8 4.61 4.05 -7.77
N LYS A 9 3.30 4.18 -7.54
CA LYS A 9 2.63 5.33 -6.96
C LYS A 9 2.00 4.93 -5.63
N THR A 10 2.59 5.41 -4.54
CA THR A 10 2.04 5.38 -3.19
C THR A 10 2.12 6.78 -2.59
N CYS A 11 1.13 7.19 -1.82
CA CYS A 11 1.16 8.44 -1.07
C CYS A 11 1.09 8.12 0.43
N ASP A 12 2.02 8.70 1.17
CA ASP A 12 2.00 8.68 2.63
C ASP A 12 1.11 9.82 3.11
N ASN A 13 0.00 9.48 3.76
CA ASN A 13 -0.91 10.42 4.41
C ASN A 13 -0.85 10.27 5.94
N SER A 14 0.32 9.87 6.46
CA SER A 14 0.52 9.70 7.90
C SER A 14 0.64 11.04 8.59
N THR A 15 0.16 11.06 9.82
CA THR A 15 0.18 12.20 10.73
C THR A 15 0.89 11.80 12.02
N GLU A 16 1.12 12.76 12.91
CA GLU A 16 1.72 12.50 14.23
C GLU A 16 0.82 11.60 15.10
N SER A 17 -0.49 11.54 14.83
CA SER A 17 -1.46 10.77 15.60
C SER A 17 -1.84 9.42 14.97
N GLY A 18 -1.49 9.19 13.71
CA GLY A 18 -1.84 7.95 13.03
C GLY A 18 -1.40 7.89 11.58
N PHE A 19 -1.35 6.67 11.07
CA PHE A 19 -0.77 6.28 9.80
C PHE A 19 -1.85 5.93 8.81
N SER A 20 -1.76 6.48 7.60
CA SER A 20 -2.64 6.12 6.50
C SER A 20 -1.92 6.25 5.17
N PHE A 21 -2.23 5.38 4.23
CA PHE A 21 -1.48 5.23 2.99
C PHE A 21 -2.45 5.08 1.82
N SER A 22 -2.18 5.80 0.73
CA SER A 22 -2.94 5.66 -0.51
C SER A 22 -2.10 4.90 -1.54
N PHE A 23 -2.70 3.88 -2.15
CA PHE A 23 -2.14 3.09 -3.22
C PHE A 23 -2.93 3.34 -4.50
N PHE A 24 -2.25 3.49 -5.63
CA PHE A 24 -2.88 3.88 -6.88
C PHE A 24 -2.70 2.81 -7.95
N CYS A 25 -3.77 2.54 -8.70
CA CYS A 25 -3.71 1.71 -9.89
C CYS A 25 -2.78 2.34 -10.94
N ASP A 26 -1.81 1.58 -11.45
CA ASP A 26 -0.84 2.08 -12.43
C ASP A 26 -1.46 2.41 -13.81
N ILE A 27 -2.70 1.95 -14.08
CA ILE A 27 -3.43 2.22 -15.34
C ILE A 27 -4.40 3.38 -15.18
N CYS A 28 -5.42 3.23 -14.33
CA CYS A 28 -6.49 4.23 -14.22
C CYS A 28 -6.23 5.30 -13.16
N GLY A 29 -5.19 5.15 -12.33
CA GLY A 29 -4.90 6.08 -11.23
C GLY A 29 -5.91 6.04 -10.08
N LYS A 30 -6.84 5.06 -10.05
CA LYS A 30 -7.79 4.91 -8.95
C LYS A 30 -7.04 4.67 -7.65
N GLU A 31 -7.39 5.44 -6.63
CA GLU A 31 -6.83 5.31 -5.29
C GLU A 31 -7.58 4.26 -4.45
N TRP A 32 -6.83 3.54 -3.65
CA TRP A 32 -7.30 2.80 -2.50
C TRP A 32 -6.58 3.33 -1.27
N VAL A 33 -7.36 3.77 -0.28
CA VAL A 33 -6.84 4.35 0.95
C VAL A 33 -6.92 3.30 2.05
N SER A 34 -5.81 3.07 2.72
CA SER A 34 -5.76 2.16 3.86
C SER A 34 -6.56 2.73 5.04
N PRO A 35 -7.10 1.86 5.91
CA PRO A 35 -7.61 2.30 7.20
C PRO A 35 -6.54 3.05 8.00
N VAL A 36 -6.98 4.03 8.81
CA VAL A 36 -6.07 4.78 9.69
C VAL A 36 -5.65 3.86 10.85
N LYS A 37 -4.34 3.69 11.03
CA LYS A 37 -3.75 3.01 12.18
C LYS A 37 -3.28 4.06 13.18
N GLN A 38 -3.85 4.09 14.38
CA GLN A 38 -3.46 5.08 15.38
C GLN A 38 -2.06 4.77 15.93
N PHE A 39 -1.28 5.82 16.17
CA PHE A 39 0.03 5.70 16.79
C PHE A 39 -0.11 5.49 18.30
N SER A 40 0.41 4.38 18.81
CA SER A 40 0.25 3.99 20.22
C SER A 40 1.03 4.91 21.17
N GLY A 41 2.07 5.59 20.66
CA GLY A 41 2.87 6.54 21.44
C GLY A 41 2.23 7.91 21.67
N GLY A 42 1.11 8.24 20.99
CA GLY A 42 0.45 9.54 21.10
C GLY A 42 -0.15 9.84 22.48
N GLU A 43 -0.44 8.81 23.28
CA GLU A 43 -1.00 8.94 24.63
C GLU A 43 0.01 8.56 25.73
N CYS A 44 1.29 8.33 25.41
CA CYS A 44 2.27 7.88 26.38
C CYS A 44 2.90 9.07 27.14
N SER A 45 2.36 9.37 28.33
CA SER A 45 2.85 10.42 29.24
C SER A 45 4.21 10.12 29.91
N VAL A 46 4.83 8.98 29.62
CA VAL A 46 5.98 8.42 30.34
C VAL A 46 7.29 8.49 29.52
N VAL A 47 7.25 8.91 28.26
CA VAL A 47 8.45 8.90 27.41
C VAL A 47 9.27 10.17 27.63
N GLU A 48 10.19 10.13 28.59
CA GLU A 48 11.11 11.24 28.92
C GLU A 48 12.14 11.56 27.82
N ASN A 49 12.17 10.84 26.69
CA ASN A 49 13.15 11.05 25.62
C ASN A 49 12.50 11.13 24.23
N SER A 50 12.72 12.27 23.56
CA SER A 50 12.27 12.57 22.19
C SER A 50 12.75 11.54 21.15
N GLU A 51 13.91 10.93 21.35
CA GLU A 51 14.50 9.96 20.41
C GLU A 51 13.80 8.61 20.45
N THR A 52 13.45 8.10 21.64
CA THR A 52 12.70 6.84 21.77
C THR A 52 11.29 6.98 21.22
N LEU A 53 10.64 8.13 21.41
CA LEU A 53 9.34 8.39 20.80
C LEU A 53 9.41 8.42 19.27
N LYS A 54 10.46 9.05 18.71
CA LYS A 54 10.71 9.06 17.25
C LYS A 54 10.97 7.65 16.71
N LEU A 55 11.81 6.85 17.39
CA LEU A 55 12.09 5.47 16.98
C LEU A 55 10.84 4.60 17.02
N LEU A 56 9.99 4.78 18.04
CA LEU A 56 8.71 4.09 18.14
C LEU A 56 7.79 4.50 16.98
N TRP A 57 7.71 5.80 16.68
CA TRP A 57 6.93 6.31 15.55
C TRP A 57 7.39 5.69 14.22
N TYR A 58 8.69 5.67 13.92
CA TYR A 58 9.20 5.07 12.68
C TYR A 58 8.93 3.56 12.61
N THR A 59 9.04 2.87 13.75
CA THR A 59 8.77 1.44 13.84
C THR A 59 7.30 1.16 13.55
N GLU A 60 6.38 1.83 14.24
CA GLU A 60 4.93 1.68 14.05
C GLU A 60 4.50 2.13 12.65
N HIS A 61 5.07 3.23 12.14
CA HIS A 61 4.84 3.71 10.77
C HIS A 61 5.20 2.64 9.75
N SER A 62 6.39 2.05 9.85
CA SER A 62 6.84 1.00 8.92
C SER A 62 6.00 -0.28 9.02
N ALA A 63 5.53 -0.62 10.22
CA ALA A 63 4.63 -1.75 10.44
C ALA A 63 3.25 -1.48 9.81
N ALA A 64 2.67 -0.30 10.06
CA ALA A 64 1.41 0.12 9.49
C ALA A 64 1.48 0.19 7.95
N PHE A 65 2.60 0.66 7.39
CA PHE A 65 2.82 0.64 5.95
C PHE A 65 2.81 -0.78 5.40
N ASN A 66 3.52 -1.72 6.04
CA ASN A 66 3.57 -3.11 5.61
C ASN A 66 2.19 -3.80 5.68
N GLU A 67 1.39 -3.52 6.70
CA GLU A 67 0.02 -4.02 6.81
C GLU A 67 -0.87 -3.44 5.71
N ALA A 68 -0.87 -2.11 5.53
CA ALA A 68 -1.64 -1.44 4.49
C ALA A 68 -1.24 -1.93 3.09
N ALA A 69 0.04 -2.13 2.87
CA ALA A 69 0.61 -2.70 1.67
C ALA A 69 0.05 -4.12 1.42
N LEU A 70 0.10 -5.00 2.42
CA LEU A 70 -0.49 -6.35 2.34
C LEU A 70 -2.00 -6.32 2.03
N GLU A 71 -2.75 -5.46 2.71
CA GLU A 71 -4.20 -5.32 2.49
C GLU A 71 -4.51 -4.83 1.08
N SER A 72 -3.65 -3.96 0.52
CA SER A 72 -3.80 -3.46 -0.84
C SER A 72 -3.78 -4.58 -1.90
N HIS A 73 -3.15 -5.74 -1.63
CA HIS A 73 -3.15 -6.91 -2.53
C HIS A 73 -4.55 -7.48 -2.76
N CYS A 74 -5.50 -7.23 -1.85
CA CYS A 74 -6.88 -7.65 -2.05
C CYS A 74 -7.63 -6.77 -3.07
N TYR A 75 -7.07 -5.61 -3.40
CA TYR A 75 -7.69 -4.60 -4.28
C TYR A 75 -6.93 -4.43 -5.60
N HIS A 76 -5.61 -4.65 -5.58
CA HIS A 76 -4.73 -4.61 -6.72
C HIS A 76 -4.20 -5.99 -7.08
N VAL A 77 -4.16 -6.28 -8.37
CA VAL A 77 -3.65 -7.52 -8.96
C VAL A 77 -2.39 -7.19 -9.73
N TYR A 78 -1.37 -8.02 -9.60
CA TYR A 78 -0.13 -7.92 -10.34
C TYR A 78 -0.32 -8.44 -11.77
N CYS A 79 0.09 -7.65 -12.76
CA CYS A 79 0.12 -8.10 -14.15
C CYS A 79 1.43 -8.82 -14.46
N PRO A 80 1.41 -10.12 -14.81
CA PRO A 80 2.63 -10.89 -15.06
C PRO A 80 3.40 -10.46 -16.32
N PHE A 81 2.74 -9.76 -17.25
CA PHE A 81 3.33 -9.35 -18.53
C PHE A 81 4.14 -8.05 -18.44
N CYS A 82 3.63 -7.05 -17.72
CA CYS A 82 4.29 -5.73 -17.62
C CYS A 82 4.81 -5.40 -16.22
N GLY A 83 4.48 -6.23 -15.22
CA GLY A 83 4.87 -6.03 -13.83
C GLY A 83 4.19 -4.85 -13.13
N LYS A 84 3.11 -4.31 -13.70
CA LYS A 84 2.31 -3.23 -13.10
C LYS A 84 1.29 -3.81 -12.12
N TRP A 85 0.94 -3.03 -11.10
CA TRP A 85 -0.13 -3.37 -10.18
C TRP A 85 -1.39 -2.58 -10.53
N VAL A 86 -2.46 -3.31 -10.81
CA VAL A 86 -3.66 -2.76 -11.41
C VAL A 86 -4.87 -3.13 -10.58
N CYS A 87 -5.86 -2.24 -10.47
CA CYS A 87 -7.08 -2.59 -9.77
C CYS A 87 -7.84 -3.71 -10.51
N LYS A 88 -8.69 -4.45 -9.79
CA LYS A 88 -9.51 -5.53 -10.37
C LYS A 88 -10.33 -5.14 -11.60
N ASN A 89 -10.65 -3.85 -11.78
CA ASN A 89 -11.40 -3.34 -12.94
C ASN A 89 -10.51 -3.08 -14.17
N CYS A 90 -9.20 -2.95 -13.97
CA CYS A 90 -8.19 -2.79 -15.02
C CYS A 90 -7.45 -4.09 -15.31
N PHE A 91 -7.72 -5.14 -14.53
CA PHE A 91 -7.25 -6.50 -14.78
C PHE A 91 -8.34 -7.28 -15.51
N CYS A 92 -8.01 -7.79 -16.68
CA CYS A 92 -8.87 -8.63 -17.49
C CYS A 92 -8.62 -10.08 -17.09
N PHE A 93 -9.58 -10.67 -16.38
CA PHE A 93 -9.58 -12.11 -16.09
C PHE A 93 -10.14 -12.82 -17.30
N GLU A 94 -9.28 -13.23 -18.23
CA GLU A 94 -9.66 -14.19 -19.26
C GLU A 94 -9.80 -15.58 -18.61
N ASP A 95 -10.75 -16.39 -19.08
CA ASP A 95 -11.04 -17.74 -18.58
C ASP A 95 -10.02 -18.79 -19.07
N ASP A 96 -8.93 -18.34 -19.69
CA ASP A 96 -7.88 -19.18 -20.27
C ASP A 96 -6.80 -19.55 -19.25
N GLU A 97 -6.18 -20.71 -19.48
CA GLU A 97 -5.28 -21.46 -18.60
C GLU A 97 -4.05 -20.67 -18.08
N PHE A 98 -3.78 -19.47 -18.60
CA PHE A 98 -2.58 -18.67 -18.33
C PHE A 98 -2.76 -17.54 -17.32
N GLY A 99 -3.98 -17.32 -16.81
CA GLY A 99 -4.26 -16.23 -15.88
C GLY A 99 -4.28 -14.87 -16.58
N GLY A 100 -5.20 -14.01 -16.16
CA GLY A 100 -5.50 -12.75 -16.82
C GLY A 100 -4.33 -11.77 -16.98
N SER A 101 -4.57 -10.72 -17.76
CA SER A 101 -3.61 -9.64 -18.02
C SER A 101 -4.22 -8.27 -17.71
N CYS A 102 -3.46 -7.19 -17.81
CA CYS A 102 -4.01 -5.84 -17.65
C CYS A 102 -4.49 -5.26 -18.99
N LYS A 103 -5.42 -4.31 -18.96
CA LYS A 103 -6.02 -3.68 -20.16
C LYS A 103 -4.99 -3.19 -21.19
N GLU A 104 -3.93 -2.54 -20.73
CA GLU A 104 -2.87 -2.07 -21.64
C GLU A 104 -2.10 -3.21 -22.32
N CYS A 105 -1.93 -4.37 -21.65
CA CYS A 105 -1.32 -5.55 -22.27
C CYS A 105 -2.30 -6.29 -23.18
N ASN A 106 -3.60 -6.24 -22.88
CA ASN A 106 -4.65 -6.84 -23.70
C ASN A 106 -5.01 -5.99 -24.94
N GLY A 107 -4.47 -4.76 -25.04
CA GLY A 107 -4.76 -3.85 -26.15
C GLY A 107 -6.15 -3.21 -26.09
N GLU A 108 -6.74 -3.12 -24.89
CA GLU A 108 -8.04 -2.48 -24.60
C GLU A 108 -7.91 -1.05 -24.04
#